data_AF-A0AAV5SB66-F1
#
_entry.id   AF-A0AAV5SB66-F1
#
_cell.length_a   1.000
_cell.length_b   1.000
_cell.length_c   1.000
_cell.angle_alpha   90.00
_cell.angle_beta   90.00
_cell.angle_gamma   90.00
#
_symmetry.space_group_name_H-M   'P 1'
#
loop_
_entity.id
_entity.type
_entity.pdbx_description
1 polymer ?
#
loop_
_entity_poly.entity_id
_entity_poly.type
_entity_poly.pdbx_seq_one_letter_code
_entity_poly.pdbx_strand_id
1 'polypeptide(L)'
;TWFKLDKKCMSLEDRLLTLPTIEIPPREYFRHTLRGLPASFDDGISNELQFSFNSGRAIVCFCIVWLFACICLLRRIRWLGKLSLFIVSSSGVLTVIFVIRSLALERSEVALQKYFAIDMETFNDEEAWLDAVRITNTSLCLGMGGMISLSSYS
;
A
#
# COMPACT_ATOMS: atom_id res chain seq x y z
N THR A 1 1.66 12.22 -41.92
CA THR A 1 3.10 11.96 -41.69
C THR A 1 3.51 12.72 -40.44
N TRP A 2 4.39 12.17 -39.58
CA TRP A 2 4.58 12.49 -38.13
C TRP A 2 3.45 11.88 -37.28
N PHE A 3 3.58 10.72 -36.62
CA PHE A 3 4.62 10.29 -35.67
C PHE A 3 5.09 8.87 -36.01
N LYS A 4 6.38 8.74 -36.30
CA LYS A 4 7.08 7.46 -36.30
C LYS A 4 7.35 7.14 -34.84
N LEU A 5 6.65 6.13 -34.30
CA LEU A 5 6.89 5.59 -32.96
C LEU A 5 8.31 5.02 -32.94
N ASP A 6 9.24 5.84 -32.47
CA ASP A 6 10.58 5.38 -32.12
C ASP A 6 10.43 4.48 -30.89
N LYS A 7 10.85 3.23 -31.04
CA LYS A 7 10.77 2.18 -30.02
C LYS A 7 11.81 2.41 -28.94
N LYS A 8 11.65 3.47 -28.17
CA LYS A 8 12.39 3.67 -26.92
C LYS A 8 11.40 4.14 -25.88
N CYS A 9 10.83 3.18 -25.15
CA CYS A 9 10.13 3.50 -23.92
C CYS A 9 11.11 4.28 -23.03
N MET A 10 10.76 5.52 -22.74
CA MET A 10 11.45 6.39 -21.78
C MET A 10 11.44 5.68 -20.42
N SER A 11 12.59 5.50 -19.76
CA SER A 11 12.60 4.96 -18.39
C SER A 11 11.87 5.93 -17.47
N LEU A 12 11.17 5.42 -16.45
CA LEU A 12 10.47 6.25 -15.47
C LEU A 12 11.46 7.21 -14.76
N GLU A 13 12.70 6.77 -14.60
CA GLU A 13 13.83 7.55 -14.07
C GLU A 13 14.19 8.74 -14.98
N ASP A 14 14.17 8.56 -16.32
CA ASP A 14 14.39 9.65 -17.29
C ASP A 14 13.24 10.67 -17.33
N ARG A 15 12.01 10.21 -17.01
CA ARG A 15 10.87 11.12 -16.82
C ARG A 15 10.96 11.90 -15.52
N LEU A 16 11.47 11.31 -14.44
CA LEU A 16 11.62 11.99 -13.15
C LEU A 16 12.71 13.06 -13.18
N LEU A 17 13.79 12.86 -13.94
CA LEU A 17 14.91 13.81 -14.07
C LEU A 17 14.62 15.01 -15.00
N THR A 18 13.58 14.94 -15.83
CA THR A 18 13.24 15.99 -16.82
C THR A 18 12.05 16.86 -16.42
N LEU A 19 11.37 16.55 -15.32
CA LEU A 19 10.22 17.32 -14.84
C LEU A 19 10.69 18.31 -13.76
N PRO A 20 10.43 19.63 -13.90
CA PRO A 20 10.56 20.57 -12.78
C PRO A 20 9.48 20.24 -11.75
N THR A 21 9.75 19.39 -10.75
CA THR A 21 8.79 19.00 -9.69
C THR A 21 7.34 18.92 -10.19
N ILE A 22 7.09 18.31 -11.35
CA ILE A 22 5.72 18.21 -11.88
C ILE A 22 5.07 17.08 -11.09
N GLU A 23 4.29 17.50 -10.10
CA GLU A 23 3.54 16.61 -9.22
C GLU A 23 2.62 15.71 -10.03
N ILE A 24 2.62 14.42 -9.68
CA ILE A 24 1.91 13.37 -10.37
C ILE A 24 0.42 13.53 -10.02
N PRO A 25 -0.52 13.62 -10.99
CA PRO A 25 -1.91 13.98 -10.71
C PRO A 25 -2.64 13.11 -9.64
N PRO A 26 -2.38 11.79 -9.51
CA PRO A 26 -2.93 10.99 -8.42
C PRO A 26 -2.36 11.35 -7.04
N ARG A 27 -1.09 11.75 -6.97
CA ARG A 27 -0.44 12.18 -5.72
C ARG A 27 -1.06 13.47 -5.22
N GLU A 28 -1.32 14.40 -6.13
CA GLU A 28 -1.97 15.68 -5.84
C GLU A 28 -3.41 15.48 -5.33
N TYR A 29 -4.18 14.68 -6.06
CA TYR A 29 -5.54 14.32 -5.64
C TYR A 29 -5.57 13.64 -4.27
N PHE A 30 -4.62 12.74 -4.00
CA PHE A 30 -4.53 12.07 -2.71
C PHE A 30 -4.15 13.02 -1.57
N ARG A 31 -3.23 13.95 -1.82
CA ARG A 31 -2.73 14.92 -0.84
C ARG A 31 -3.80 15.95 -0.47
N HIS A 32 -4.38 16.59 -1.48
CA HIS A 32 -5.30 17.72 -1.30
C HIS A 32 -6.76 17.30 -1.10
N THR A 33 -7.22 16.26 -1.81
CA THR A 33 -8.65 15.89 -1.79
C THR A 33 -8.97 14.76 -0.81
N LEU A 34 -8.12 13.71 -0.72
CA LEU A 34 -8.40 12.56 0.13
C LEU A 34 -7.92 12.74 1.56
N ARG A 35 -6.69 13.21 1.75
CA ARG A 35 -6.14 13.47 3.09
C ARG A 35 -6.41 14.88 3.60
N GLY A 36 -6.62 15.85 2.71
CA GLY A 36 -6.88 17.24 3.09
C GLY A 36 -5.70 17.92 3.78
N LEU A 37 -4.47 17.50 3.47
CA LEU A 37 -3.28 18.15 4.03
C LEU A 37 -3.09 19.52 3.33
N PRO A 38 -2.84 20.61 4.07
CA PRO A 38 -2.41 21.85 3.45
C PRO A 38 -1.03 21.66 2.82
N ALA A 39 -0.71 22.48 1.80
CA ALA A 39 0.61 22.48 1.18
C ALA A 39 1.76 22.75 2.19
N SER A 40 1.42 23.38 3.32
CA SER A 40 2.30 23.71 4.45
C SER A 40 2.56 22.55 5.43
N PHE A 41 2.47 21.29 4.98
CA PHE A 41 2.88 20.12 5.76
C PHE A 41 4.25 19.56 5.28
N ASP A 42 4.72 19.94 4.09
CA ASP A 42 5.98 19.46 3.49
C ASP A 42 7.21 20.22 4.02
N ASP A 43 6.99 21.44 4.50
CA ASP A 43 7.95 22.41 5.04
C ASP A 43 8.28 22.16 6.53
N GLY A 44 7.65 21.19 7.19
CA GLY A 44 7.97 20.80 8.56
C GLY A 44 7.67 21.88 9.62
N ILE A 45 7.08 23.02 9.22
CA ILE A 45 6.64 24.08 10.12
C ILE A 45 5.27 23.68 10.65
N SER A 46 5.30 22.83 11.67
CA SER A 46 4.12 22.37 12.38
C SER A 46 3.49 23.50 13.18
N ASN A 47 2.57 24.23 12.56
CA ASN A 47 1.44 24.77 13.32
C ASN A 47 0.53 23.57 13.62
N GLU A 48 0.94 22.82 14.64
CA GLU A 48 0.16 21.71 15.18
C GLU A 48 -1.23 22.23 15.56
N LEU A 49 -2.26 21.43 15.27
CA LEU A 49 -3.65 21.58 15.74
C LEU A 49 -4.67 22.31 14.87
N GLN A 50 -4.47 22.39 13.54
CA GLN A 50 -5.61 22.60 12.63
C GLN A 50 -5.86 21.39 11.74
N PHE A 51 -6.06 20.23 12.37
CA PHE A 51 -6.87 19.16 11.77
C PHE A 51 -8.30 19.71 11.63
N SER A 52 -8.52 20.53 10.61
CA SER A 52 -9.84 21.03 10.29
C SER A 52 -10.67 19.82 9.89
N PHE A 53 -11.69 19.51 10.70
CA PHE A 53 -12.65 18.41 10.54
C PHE A 53 -13.51 18.52 9.25
N ASN A 54 -13.02 19.23 8.24
CA ASN A 54 -13.66 19.44 6.95
C ASN A 54 -13.77 18.13 6.14
N SER A 55 -12.90 17.16 6.40
CA SER A 55 -12.97 15.83 5.79
C SER A 55 -13.98 14.91 6.49
N GLY A 56 -15.26 15.31 6.58
CA GLY A 56 -16.34 14.52 7.17
C GLY A 56 -16.45 13.09 6.59
N ARG A 57 -16.02 12.90 5.35
CA ARG A 57 -15.99 11.60 4.64
C ARG A 57 -15.08 10.57 5.32
N ALA A 58 -13.93 10.98 5.85
CA ALA A 58 -12.97 10.06 6.49
C ALA A 58 -13.51 9.54 7.83
N ILE A 59 -14.14 10.41 8.61
CA ILE A 59 -14.77 10.05 9.89
C ILE A 59 -15.95 9.12 9.66
N VAL A 60 -16.79 9.41 8.66
CA VAL A 60 -17.90 8.51 8.28
C VAL A 60 -17.37 7.14 7.88
N CYS A 61 -16.31 7.07 7.07
CA CYS A 61 -15.67 5.81 6.71
C CYS A 61 -15.14 5.06 7.95
N PHE A 62 -14.46 5.76 8.86
CA PHE A 62 -13.94 5.19 10.09
C PHE A 62 -15.06 4.66 10.99
N CYS A 63 -16.16 5.41 11.17
CA CYS A 63 -17.34 4.98 11.91
C CYS A 63 -17.98 3.74 11.28
N ILE A 64 -18.12 3.68 9.95
CA ILE A 64 -18.67 2.51 9.25
C ILE A 64 -17.78 1.27 9.48
N VAL A 65 -16.46 1.43 9.38
CA VAL A 65 -15.51 0.34 9.64
C VAL A 65 -15.58 -0.14 11.08
N TRP A 66 -15.68 0.79 12.04
CA TRP A 66 -15.77 0.45 13.45
C TRP A 66 -17.08 -0.28 13.79
N LEU A 67 -18.21 0.19 13.24
CA LEU A 67 -19.50 -0.49 13.37
C LEU A 67 -19.46 -1.89 12.76
N PHE A 68 -18.84 -2.05 11.59
CA PHE A 68 -18.65 -3.37 10.97
C PHE A 68 -17.82 -4.29 11.87
N ALA A 69 -16.73 -3.80 12.45
CA ALA A 69 -15.92 -4.55 13.40
C ALA A 69 -16.71 -4.97 14.65
N CYS A 70 -17.52 -4.08 15.22
CA CYS A 70 -18.41 -4.42 16.34
C CYS A 70 -19.42 -5.51 15.95
N ILE A 71 -20.03 -5.43 14.77
CA ILE A 71 -20.96 -6.45 14.26
C ILE A 71 -20.24 -7.81 14.08
N CYS A 72 -19.01 -7.79 13.57
CA CYS A 72 -18.16 -8.98 13.43
C CYS A 72 -17.84 -9.64 14.78
N LEU A 73 -17.59 -8.86 15.83
CA LEU A 73 -17.37 -9.39 17.18
C LEU A 73 -18.66 -9.95 17.82
N LEU A 74 -19.80 -9.31 17.58
CA LEU A 74 -21.10 -9.75 18.12
C LEU A 74 -21.66 -11.00 17.43
N ARG A 75 -21.47 -11.15 16.11
CA ARG A 75 -21.86 -12.34 15.35
C ARG A 75 -20.81 -13.46 15.55
N ARG A 76 -20.92 -14.19 16.67
CA ARG A 76 -20.27 -15.48 17.03
C ARG A 76 -19.16 -15.99 16.07
N ILE A 77 -17.99 -16.35 16.62
CA ILE A 77 -16.75 -16.84 15.96
C ILE A 77 -16.93 -17.78 14.73
N ARG A 78 -18.00 -18.57 14.64
CA ARG A 78 -18.30 -19.46 13.50
C ARG A 78 -18.62 -18.71 12.20
N TRP A 79 -19.15 -17.48 12.27
CA TRP A 79 -19.41 -16.65 11.09
C TRP A 79 -18.12 -15.98 10.58
N LEU A 80 -17.22 -15.60 11.48
CA LEU A 80 -15.91 -15.03 11.13
C LEU A 80 -15.06 -15.99 10.28
N GLY A 81 -15.05 -17.29 10.64
CA GLY A 81 -14.35 -18.30 9.83
C GLY A 81 -14.88 -18.40 8.39
N LYS A 82 -16.21 -18.37 8.20
CA LYS A 82 -16.83 -18.38 6.86
C LYS A 82 -16.50 -17.11 6.06
N LEU A 83 -16.51 -15.94 6.71
CA LEU A 83 -16.16 -14.68 6.07
C LEU A 83 -14.68 -14.62 5.68
N SER A 84 -13.79 -15.12 6.53
CA SER A 84 -12.34 -15.20 6.24
C SER A 84 -12.06 -16.02 4.98
N LEU A 85 -12.75 -17.15 4.80
CA LEU A 85 -12.61 -17.97 3.58
C LEU A 85 -13.00 -17.18 2.33
N PHE A 86 -14.03 -16.33 2.41
CA PHE A 86 -14.42 -15.46 1.30
C PHE A 86 -13.38 -14.37 1.00
N ILE A 87 -12.83 -13.73 2.04
CA ILE A 87 -11.79 -12.69 1.88
C ILE A 87 -10.51 -13.28 1.26
N VAL A 88 -10.07 -14.44 1.74
CA VAL A 88 -8.89 -15.12 1.21
C VAL A 88 -9.11 -15.55 -0.25
N SER A 89 -10.27 -16.14 -0.56
CA SER A 89 -10.60 -16.56 -1.92
C SER A 89 -10.68 -15.38 -2.90
N SER A 90 -11.37 -14.30 -2.51
CA SER A 90 -11.49 -13.09 -3.33
C SER A 90 -10.15 -12.40 -3.57
N SER A 91 -9.31 -12.25 -2.54
CA SER A 91 -7.96 -11.69 -2.69
C SER A 91 -7.07 -12.56 -3.59
N GLY A 92 -7.19 -13.89 -3.50
CA GLY A 92 -6.47 -14.82 -4.35
C GLY A 92 -6.81 -14.62 -5.84
N VAL A 93 -8.10 -14.54 -6.17
CA VAL A 93 -8.55 -14.30 -7.55
C VAL A 93 -8.09 -12.94 -8.07
N LEU A 94 -8.23 -11.88 -7.27
CA LEU A 94 -7.79 -10.53 -7.65
C LEU A 94 -6.28 -10.49 -7.90
N THR A 95 -5.48 -11.14 -7.06
CA THR A 95 -4.02 -11.20 -7.19
C THR A 95 -3.62 -11.89 -8.50
N VAL A 96 -4.24 -13.02 -8.83
CA VAL A 96 -3.94 -13.75 -10.08
C VAL A 96 -4.26 -12.90 -11.31
N ILE A 97 -5.43 -12.26 -11.35
CA ILE A 97 -5.81 -11.38 -12.47
C ILE A 97 -4.84 -10.19 -12.57
N PHE A 98 -4.47 -9.59 -11.44
CA PHE A 98 -3.54 -8.46 -11.39
C PHE A 98 -2.15 -8.86 -11.90
N VAL A 99 -1.65 -10.05 -11.56
CA VAL A 99 -0.36 -10.56 -12.05
C VAL A 99 -0.39 -10.75 -13.57
N ILE A 100 -1.45 -11.40 -14.10
CA ILE A 100 -1.58 -11.60 -15.55
C ILE A 100 -1.61 -10.26 -16.29
N ARG A 101 -2.34 -9.28 -15.75
CA ARG A 101 -2.38 -7.93 -16.34
C ARG A 101 -1.04 -7.22 -16.23
N SER A 102 -0.34 -7.33 -15.11
CA SER A 102 0.96 -6.70 -14.89
C SER A 102 2.01 -7.21 -15.87
N LEU A 103 2.00 -8.51 -16.16
CA LEU A 103 2.90 -9.14 -17.14
C LEU A 103 2.55 -8.81 -18.60
N ALA A 104 1.27 -8.51 -18.88
CA ALA A 104 0.80 -8.18 -20.23
C ALA A 104 1.13 -6.73 -20.66
N LEU A 105 1.61 -5.88 -19.75
CA LEU A 105 2.06 -4.53 -20.09
C LEU A 105 3.37 -4.59 -20.87
N GLU A 106 3.47 -3.79 -21.94
CA GLU A 106 4.72 -3.59 -22.65
C GLU A 106 5.79 -3.07 -21.67
N ARG A 107 6.95 -3.73 -21.65
CA ARG A 107 8.08 -3.43 -20.76
C ARG A 107 7.98 -3.94 -19.31
N SER A 108 7.13 -4.93 -19.04
CA SER A 108 7.12 -5.61 -17.73
C SER A 108 8.47 -6.25 -17.37
N GLU A 109 9.27 -6.63 -18.36
CA GLU A 109 10.57 -7.29 -18.17
C GLU A 109 11.60 -6.41 -17.46
N VAL A 110 11.58 -5.09 -17.67
CA VAL A 110 12.51 -4.17 -16.99
C VAL A 110 12.19 -4.05 -15.51
N ALA A 111 10.90 -4.02 -15.17
CA ALA A 111 10.46 -3.98 -13.77
C ALA A 111 10.83 -5.29 -13.04
N LEU A 112 10.68 -6.44 -13.70
CA LEU A 112 11.08 -7.73 -13.14
C LEU A 112 12.59 -7.83 -12.94
N GLN A 113 13.39 -7.38 -13.92
CA GLN A 113 14.85 -7.36 -13.79
C GLN A 113 15.30 -6.49 -12.61
N LYS A 114 14.68 -5.33 -12.40
CA LYS A 114 14.96 -4.47 -11.24
C LYS A 114 14.51 -5.10 -9.91
N TYR A 115 13.39 -5.83 -9.91
CA TYR A 115 12.90 -6.52 -8.72
C TYR A 115 13.79 -7.68 -8.28
N PHE A 116 14.35 -8.44 -9.23
CA PHE A 116 15.24 -9.57 -8.96
C PHE A 116 16.73 -9.20 -8.90
N ALA A 117 17.09 -7.93 -9.12
CA ALA A 117 18.45 -7.46 -8.93
C ALA A 117 18.77 -7.46 -7.43
N ILE A 118 19.53 -8.46 -6.99
CA ILE A 118 19.98 -8.61 -5.60
C ILE A 118 21.41 -8.08 -5.52
N ASP A 119 21.60 -7.00 -4.77
CA ASP A 119 22.92 -6.47 -4.45
C ASP A 119 23.50 -7.24 -3.25
N MET A 120 24.58 -7.98 -3.49
CA MET A 120 25.20 -8.81 -2.46
C MET A 120 25.86 -8.00 -1.33
N GLU A 121 26.23 -6.75 -1.62
CA GLU A 121 26.85 -5.85 -0.63
C GLU A 121 25.88 -5.50 0.50
N THR A 122 24.57 -5.43 0.20
CA THR A 122 23.51 -5.12 1.16
C THR A 122 23.34 -6.19 2.24
N PHE A 123 23.77 -7.43 2.00
CA PHE A 123 23.71 -8.48 3.02
C PHE A 123 24.76 -8.33 4.13
N ASN A 124 25.81 -7.55 3.90
CA ASN A 124 26.84 -7.33 4.91
C ASN A 124 26.48 -6.17 5.86
N ASP A 125 25.43 -5.41 5.53
CA ASP A 125 24.95 -4.30 6.35
C ASP A 125 23.99 -4.80 7.44
N GLU A 126 24.25 -4.44 8.69
CA GLU A 126 23.42 -4.84 9.83
C GLU A 126 22.05 -4.15 9.82
N GLU A 127 21.98 -2.92 9.31
CA GLU A 127 20.75 -2.15 9.27
C GLU A 127 19.72 -2.80 8.32
N ALA A 128 20.19 -3.35 7.19
CA ALA A 128 19.37 -4.07 6.23
C ALA A 128 18.70 -5.31 6.85
N TRP A 129 19.41 -6.05 7.69
CA TRP A 129 18.84 -7.21 8.40
C TRP A 129 17.81 -6.80 9.45
N LEU A 130 18.08 -5.73 10.20
CA LEU A 130 17.14 -5.22 11.20
C LEU A 130 15.82 -4.75 10.55
N ASP A 131 15.90 -4.08 9.41
CA ASP A 131 14.72 -3.64 8.66
C ASP A 131 13.93 -4.82 8.08
N ALA A 132 14.61 -5.82 7.54
CA ALA A 132 13.96 -7.04 7.08
C ALA A 132 13.19 -7.74 8.22
N VAL A 133 13.80 -7.88 9.40
CA VAL A 133 13.17 -8.49 10.58
C VAL A 133 11.96 -7.70 11.04
N ARG A 134 12.03 -6.36 11.07
CA ARG A 134 10.88 -5.51 11.43
C ARG A 134 9.68 -5.78 10.53
N ILE A 135 9.90 -5.89 9.23
CA ILE A 135 8.83 -6.15 8.24
C ILE A 135 8.25 -7.55 8.43
N THR A 136 9.09 -8.58 8.56
CA THR A 136 8.63 -9.96 8.79
C THR A 136 7.85 -10.09 10.10
N ASN A 137 8.36 -9.50 11.18
CA ASN A 137 7.70 -9.48 12.49
C ASN A 137 6.32 -8.80 12.41
N THR A 138 6.22 -7.72 11.65
CA THR A 138 4.97 -7.00 11.41
C THR A 138 4.00 -7.80 10.55
N SER A 139 4.48 -8.50 9.51
CA SER A 139 3.65 -9.36 8.67
C SER A 139 3.06 -10.55 9.44
N LEU A 140 3.80 -11.11 10.41
CA LEU A 140 3.29 -12.16 11.28
C LEU A 140 2.47 -11.62 12.47
N CYS A 141 2.44 -10.30 12.68
CA CYS A 141 1.82 -9.68 13.85
C CYS A 141 2.31 -10.30 15.18
N LEU A 142 3.60 -10.67 15.27
CA LEU A 142 4.16 -11.29 16.48
C LEU A 142 4.06 -10.32 17.66
N GLY A 143 3.57 -10.80 18.80
CA GLY A 143 3.32 -9.99 19.99
C GLY A 143 1.96 -9.27 20.02
N MET A 144 1.19 -9.31 18.93
CA MET A 144 -0.19 -8.80 18.90
C MET A 144 -1.12 -9.98 19.21
N GLY A 145 -1.67 -10.06 20.43
CA GLY A 145 -2.34 -11.24 21.02
C GLY A 145 -3.54 -11.88 20.29
N GLY A 146 -3.84 -11.47 19.05
CA GLY A 146 -4.87 -12.07 18.21
C GLY A 146 -4.62 -13.54 17.88
N MET A 147 -3.40 -13.92 17.52
CA MET A 147 -3.07 -15.34 17.23
C MET A 147 -3.17 -16.23 18.47
N ILE A 148 -2.74 -15.72 19.62
CA ILE A 148 -2.78 -16.43 20.90
C ILE A 148 -4.24 -16.67 21.31
N SER A 149 -5.08 -15.63 21.23
CA SER A 149 -6.52 -15.74 21.49
C SER A 149 -7.18 -16.78 20.57
N LEU A 150 -6.88 -16.75 19.27
CA LEU A 150 -7.40 -17.74 18.31
C LEU A 150 -6.98 -19.18 18.62
N SER A 151 -5.71 -19.40 19.00
CA SER A 151 -5.23 -20.74 19.36
C SER A 151 -5.93 -21.31 20.59
N SER A 152 -6.37 -20.47 21.53
CA SER A 152 -7.09 -20.91 22.74
C SER A 152 -8.51 -21.40 22.45
N TYR A 153 -9.07 -21.12 21.25
CA TYR A 153 -10.39 -21.59 20.83
C TYR A 153 -10.36 -22.93 20.07
N SER A 154 -9.19 -23.56 19.98
CA SER A 154 -8.98 -24.88 19.37
C SER A 154 -9.43 -26.01 20.29
#